data_AF-A0AA88KQA2-F1
#
_entry.id   AF-A0AA88KQA2-F1
#
_cell.length_a   1.000
_cell.length_b   1.000
_cell.length_c   1.000
_cell.angle_alpha   90.00
_cell.angle_beta   90.00
_cell.angle_gamma   90.00
#
_symmetry.space_group_name_H-M   'P 1'
#
loop_
_entity.id
_entity.type
_entity.pdbx_description
1 polymer ?
#
loop_
_entity_poly.entity_id
_entity_poly.type
_entity_poly.pdbx_seq_one_letter_code
_entity_poly.pdbx_strand_id
1 'polypeptide(L)'
;MFIFGGRNQKNDFLNDLYMYDTTSKIWTEIVCDSMLPPQLFKHQTFAVNNQSFYVYGGELKDDSERSDALYRFDIGDKKWNLIEIISEQALDEESNKALPCAGHSCFVIQGKLLRIGGIAKKGDSCVRILNMADPGRPIPLCSYLENKRDEGFLCDVVFRLRDHEQNAQHEQGIDTLSYVLAHKAIIKARCSSLHAKILQSTETMSTHRLSGTFHENCEEITLVDITDCTTHIFEQYLNFLYTGSIHLNNLDDVKAFMAYVKQTSETHHYPFVSRICSLDERKDLGMTKQILAQLHQDFSSLINDHTYSDLVVVLDGDQGGSTVSQQAHNPPGEEIFEEEPFEIPETSFDIAPTMENGNNHDENDTAAVEIMSPLPKASSSSSNTTTNGIAVHRLIMARSPFFSRMFVTSGMLEAKEKVVHLSDYSTEVMLQVLNYLYTDTIVLTPRNCLGILVYCIMLDLVDMASCCRRMVVSLLDNSIVWSVFEIATLYNDKSLESECERYVLARYEDLCNSIGFLQLPEMTRIKIKQAFEKRKKHK
;
A
#
# COMPACT_ATOMS: atom_id res chain seq x y z
N MET A 1 14.75 3.08 24.34
CA MET A 1 13.60 2.65 25.17
C MET A 1 12.49 3.68 25.01
N PHE A 2 11.24 3.27 24.82
CA PHE A 2 10.10 4.20 24.66
C PHE A 2 9.18 4.13 25.87
N ILE A 3 8.61 5.26 26.27
CA ILE A 3 7.60 5.39 27.34
C ILE A 3 6.46 6.27 26.81
N PHE A 4 5.23 5.79 26.97
CA PHE A 4 4.04 6.52 26.60
C PHE A 4 3.19 6.79 27.86
N GLY A 5 2.65 8.00 27.98
CA GLY A 5 1.65 8.38 28.96
C GLY A 5 2.01 8.10 30.42
N GLY A 6 1.02 7.69 31.21
CA GLY A 6 1.15 7.48 32.65
C GLY A 6 0.46 8.56 33.47
N ARG A 7 0.97 8.82 34.68
CA ARG A 7 0.36 9.76 35.64
C ARG A 7 1.40 10.69 36.22
N ASN A 8 1.14 11.99 36.16
CA ASN A 8 2.04 13.01 36.72
C ASN A 8 1.84 13.19 38.25
N GLN A 9 2.64 14.04 38.86
CA GLN A 9 2.55 14.35 40.31
C GLN A 9 1.25 15.05 40.73
N LYS A 10 0.56 15.70 39.78
CA LYS A 10 -0.74 16.36 39.98
C LYS A 10 -1.91 15.40 39.77
N ASN A 11 -1.64 14.10 39.61
CA ASN A 11 -2.61 13.05 39.33
C ASN A 11 -3.27 13.11 37.95
N ASP A 12 -2.82 13.97 37.03
CA ASP A 12 -3.31 13.99 35.65
C ASP A 12 -2.73 12.84 34.85
N PHE A 13 -3.55 12.27 33.98
CA PHE A 13 -3.11 11.25 33.03
C PHE A 13 -2.45 11.94 31.84
N LEU A 14 -1.40 11.30 31.31
CA LEU A 14 -0.61 11.82 30.21
C LEU A 14 -0.78 10.94 28.96
N ASN A 15 -0.48 11.52 27.80
CA ASN A 15 -0.43 10.86 26.50
C ASN A 15 0.81 11.31 25.69
N ASP A 16 1.85 11.77 26.39
CA ASP A 16 3.14 12.12 25.83
C ASP A 16 3.97 10.87 25.53
N LEU A 17 4.86 10.97 24.55
CA LEU A 17 5.76 9.89 24.17
C LEU A 17 7.20 10.34 24.35
N TYR A 18 7.99 9.56 25.06
CA TYR A 18 9.40 9.81 25.29
C TYR A 18 10.25 8.63 24.83
N MET A 19 11.41 8.93 24.28
CA MET A 19 12.47 7.96 24.02
C MET A 19 13.68 8.26 24.89
N TYR A 20 14.15 7.23 25.59
CA TYR A 20 15.46 7.22 26.24
C TYR A 20 16.45 6.47 25.36
N ASP A 21 17.49 7.18 24.92
CA ASP A 21 18.65 6.57 24.29
C ASP A 21 19.55 6.02 25.39
N THR A 22 19.74 4.69 25.39
CA THR A 22 20.54 3.99 26.40
C THR A 22 22.05 4.23 26.26
N THR A 23 22.49 4.64 25.07
CA THR A 23 23.89 4.92 24.75
C THR A 23 24.24 6.33 25.21
N SER A 24 23.49 7.33 24.77
CA SER A 24 23.72 8.74 25.14
C SER A 24 23.17 9.10 26.52
N LYS A 25 22.25 8.28 27.07
CA LYS A 25 21.56 8.51 28.35
C LYS A 25 20.70 9.78 28.35
N ILE A 26 20.15 10.15 27.19
CA ILE A 26 19.32 11.34 27.01
C ILE A 26 17.86 10.94 26.82
N TRP A 27 16.96 11.70 27.44
CA TRP A 27 15.52 11.65 27.17
C TRP A 27 15.16 12.65 26.08
N THR A 28 14.40 12.19 25.10
CA THR A 28 13.88 13.01 24.02
C THR A 28 12.38 12.79 23.95
N GLU A 29 11.62 13.88 24.06
CA GLU A 29 10.19 13.85 23.77
C GLU A 29 10.00 13.64 22.27
N ILE A 30 9.16 12.67 21.92
CA ILE A 30 8.76 12.41 20.55
C ILE A 30 7.41 13.06 20.36
N VAL A 31 7.44 14.21 19.72
CA VAL A 31 6.24 14.92 19.28
C VAL A 31 5.73 14.24 18.01
N CYS A 32 4.48 13.76 18.03
CA CYS A 32 3.88 13.02 16.93
C CYS A 32 2.74 13.82 16.29
N ASP A 33 2.71 13.85 14.95
CA ASP A 33 1.76 14.61 14.14
C ASP A 33 0.53 13.80 13.68
N SER A 34 0.23 12.71 14.37
CA SER A 34 -0.78 11.68 14.02
C SER A 34 -1.87 11.53 15.09
N MET A 35 -2.77 10.55 14.92
CA MET A 35 -3.76 10.16 15.94
C MET A 35 -3.07 9.80 17.27
N LEU A 36 -3.12 10.66 18.29
CA LEU A 36 -2.56 10.32 19.59
C LEU A 36 -3.49 9.35 20.34
N PRO A 37 -2.96 8.28 20.95
CA PRO A 37 -3.73 7.51 21.91
C PRO A 37 -4.21 8.43 23.05
N PRO A 38 -5.35 8.11 23.69
CA PRO A 38 -5.87 8.92 24.78
C PRO A 38 -4.90 8.92 25.98
N GLN A 39 -5.19 9.77 26.95
CA GLN A 39 -4.47 9.77 28.22
C GLN A 39 -4.73 8.45 28.95
N LEU A 40 -3.68 7.66 29.14
CA LEU A 40 -3.79 6.28 29.62
C LEU A 40 -2.89 6.05 30.83
N PHE A 41 -3.46 5.44 31.87
CA PHE A 41 -2.73 4.98 33.06
C PHE A 41 -2.92 3.47 33.26
N LYS A 42 -1.92 2.78 33.84
CA LYS A 42 -1.89 1.30 33.97
C LYS A 42 -2.15 0.54 32.67
N HIS A 43 -1.80 1.14 31.53
CA HIS A 43 -1.73 0.46 30.25
C HIS A 43 -0.46 -0.40 30.20
N GLN A 44 -0.36 -1.28 29.21
CA GLN A 44 0.86 -2.03 28.94
C GLN A 44 1.51 -1.56 27.65
N THR A 45 2.81 -1.34 27.67
CA THR A 45 3.62 -1.14 26.46
C THR A 45 4.47 -2.36 26.16
N PHE A 46 4.67 -2.66 24.87
CA PHE A 46 5.55 -3.73 24.42
C PHE A 46 6.01 -3.48 22.99
N ALA A 47 7.13 -4.08 22.58
CA ALA A 47 7.62 -4.06 21.21
C ALA A 47 7.64 -5.47 20.65
N VAL A 48 7.29 -5.62 19.36
CA VAL A 48 7.34 -6.91 18.64
C VAL A 48 8.55 -6.97 17.72
N ASN A 49 8.98 -5.82 17.21
CA ASN A 49 10.13 -5.66 16.32
C ASN A 49 10.83 -4.31 16.62
N ASN A 50 11.82 -3.95 15.80
CA ASN A 50 12.57 -2.70 15.94
C ASN A 50 11.95 -1.51 15.18
N GLN A 51 10.80 -1.70 14.54
CA GLN A 51 10.13 -0.70 13.70
C GLN A 51 8.90 -0.09 14.38
N SER A 52 8.30 -0.79 15.34
CA SER A 52 7.08 -0.35 15.99
C SER A 52 7.03 -0.77 17.47
N PHE A 53 6.38 0.04 18.30
CA PHE A 53 5.99 -0.36 19.65
C PHE A 53 4.48 -0.19 19.84
N TYR A 54 3.92 -0.85 20.84
CA TYR A 54 2.48 -0.96 21.05
C TYR A 54 2.09 -0.47 22.44
N VAL A 55 0.88 0.10 22.55
CA VAL A 55 0.20 0.46 23.80
C VAL A 55 -1.13 -0.28 23.82
N TYR A 56 -1.41 -1.02 24.89
CA TYR A 56 -2.64 -1.77 25.01
C TYR A 56 -3.35 -1.53 26.35
N GLY A 57 -4.66 -1.29 26.24
CA GLY A 57 -5.56 -1.06 27.37
C GLY A 57 -5.18 0.13 28.24
N GLY A 58 -5.69 0.16 29.47
CA GLY A 58 -5.44 1.20 30.46
C GLY A 58 -6.72 1.83 31.02
N GLU A 59 -6.58 2.57 32.12
CA GLU A 59 -7.60 3.44 32.69
C GLU A 59 -7.62 4.76 31.90
N LEU A 60 -8.83 5.19 31.53
CA LEU A 60 -9.08 6.51 30.97
C LEU A 60 -9.31 7.52 32.11
N LYS A 61 -9.19 8.82 31.81
CA LYS A 61 -9.31 9.90 32.80
C LYS A 61 -10.67 9.93 33.51
N ASP A 62 -11.74 9.50 32.84
CA ASP A 62 -13.06 9.34 33.44
C ASP A 62 -13.13 7.99 34.15
N ASP A 63 -13.08 8.04 35.48
CA ASP A 63 -12.73 7.03 36.49
C ASP A 63 -13.52 5.68 36.48
N SER A 64 -14.29 5.40 35.43
CA SER A 64 -15.08 4.17 35.26
C SER A 64 -14.85 3.45 33.92
N GLU A 65 -14.19 4.09 32.95
CA GLU A 65 -13.96 3.49 31.63
C GLU A 65 -12.51 3.01 31.47
N ARG A 66 -12.37 1.85 30.82
CA ARG A 66 -11.09 1.25 30.48
C ARG A 66 -10.99 1.16 28.97
N SER A 67 -9.78 1.27 28.46
CA SER A 67 -9.53 1.03 27.04
C SER A 67 -9.45 -0.47 26.77
N ASP A 68 -10.06 -0.88 25.67
CA ASP A 68 -9.87 -2.16 25.00
C ASP A 68 -9.01 -2.01 23.73
N ALA A 69 -8.56 -0.81 23.41
CA ALA A 69 -7.85 -0.52 22.18
C ALA A 69 -6.37 -0.92 22.23
N LEU A 70 -5.85 -1.34 21.07
CA LEU A 70 -4.44 -1.56 20.82
C LEU A 70 -3.93 -0.48 19.88
N TYR A 71 -3.01 0.34 20.36
CA TYR A 71 -2.34 1.36 19.56
C TYR A 71 -0.96 0.86 19.16
N ARG A 72 -0.55 1.13 17.93
CA ARG A 72 0.81 0.90 17.42
C ARG A 72 1.43 2.24 17.07
N PHE A 73 2.63 2.49 17.56
CA PHE A 73 3.48 3.56 17.09
C PHE A 73 4.52 3.01 16.14
N ASP A 74 4.55 3.53 14.92
CA ASP A 74 5.55 3.24 13.91
C ASP A 74 6.71 4.22 14.05
N ILE A 75 7.89 3.70 14.40
CA ILE A 75 9.08 4.47 14.79
C ILE A 75 9.66 5.23 13.59
N GLY A 76 9.68 4.59 12.41
CA GLY A 76 10.18 5.22 11.18
C GLY A 76 9.33 6.42 10.78
N ASP A 77 8.01 6.24 10.73
CA ASP A 77 7.06 7.28 10.31
C ASP A 77 6.71 8.28 11.43
N LYS A 78 7.06 7.97 12.69
CA LYS A 78 6.61 8.65 13.90
C LYS A 78 5.08 8.81 13.98
N LYS A 79 4.34 7.78 13.55
CA LYS A 79 2.88 7.78 13.47
C LYS A 79 2.25 6.72 14.36
N TRP A 80 1.15 7.10 14.98
CA TRP A 80 0.28 6.22 15.74
C TRP A 80 -0.87 5.69 14.88
N ASN A 81 -1.18 4.42 15.09
CA ASN A 81 -2.23 3.68 14.40
C ASN A 81 -3.07 2.93 15.43
N LEU A 82 -4.40 2.98 15.28
CA LEU A 82 -5.31 2.12 16.02
C LEU A 82 -5.37 0.76 15.30
N ILE A 83 -5.06 -0.29 16.04
CA ILE A 83 -5.07 -1.67 15.55
C ILE A 83 -6.35 -2.34 16.02
N GLU A 84 -7.09 -2.90 15.07
CA GLU A 84 -8.25 -3.71 15.38
C GLU A 84 -7.81 -5.04 16.02
N ILE A 85 -8.49 -5.41 17.09
CA ILE A 85 -8.18 -6.62 17.85
C ILE A 85 -9.18 -7.71 17.46
N ILE A 86 -8.64 -8.88 17.11
CA ILE A 86 -9.41 -10.06 16.70
C ILE A 86 -9.04 -11.22 17.63
N SER A 87 -10.03 -11.73 18.37
CA SER A 87 -9.88 -12.86 19.28
C SER A 87 -10.03 -14.20 18.54
N GLU A 88 -9.02 -15.06 18.62
CA GLU A 88 -9.04 -16.41 17.99
C GLU A 88 -10.13 -17.35 18.56
N GLN A 89 -10.73 -17.01 19.70
CA GLN A 89 -11.74 -17.82 20.38
C GLN A 89 -13.18 -17.29 20.20
N ALA A 90 -13.35 -16.21 19.44
CA ALA A 90 -14.66 -15.63 19.19
C ALA A 90 -15.51 -16.57 18.31
N LEU A 91 -16.72 -16.86 18.76
CA LEU A 91 -17.70 -17.69 18.03
C LEU A 91 -18.55 -16.85 17.08
N ASP A 92 -18.53 -15.52 17.24
CA ASP A 92 -19.28 -14.53 16.46
C ASP A 92 -18.55 -13.16 16.45
N GLU A 93 -18.97 -12.24 15.57
CA GLU A 93 -18.35 -10.90 15.42
C GLU A 93 -18.45 -10.04 16.69
N GLU A 94 -19.52 -10.20 17.49
CA GLU A 94 -19.69 -9.46 18.75
C GLU A 94 -18.72 -9.91 19.85
N SER A 95 -18.38 -11.21 19.91
CA SER A 95 -17.36 -11.75 20.84
C SER A 95 -15.92 -11.57 20.36
N ASN A 96 -15.73 -10.99 19.17
CA ASN A 96 -14.42 -10.79 18.55
C ASN A 96 -13.66 -9.55 19.06
N LYS A 97 -14.24 -8.81 20.00
CA LYS A 97 -13.67 -7.57 20.56
C LYS A 97 -12.87 -7.84 21.83
N ALA A 98 -11.75 -7.14 21.99
CA ALA A 98 -11.05 -7.12 23.27
C ALA A 98 -11.96 -6.59 24.38
N LEU A 99 -11.81 -7.14 25.59
CA LEU A 99 -12.47 -6.60 26.75
C LEU A 99 -11.67 -5.43 27.34
N PRO A 100 -12.35 -4.32 27.73
CA PRO A 100 -11.71 -3.21 28.42
C PRO A 100 -10.93 -3.67 29.64
N CYS A 101 -9.64 -3.29 29.73
CA CYS A 101 -8.76 -3.81 30.77
C CYS A 101 -7.69 -2.80 31.22
N ALA A 102 -7.18 -2.98 32.45
CA ALA A 102 -6.10 -2.16 33.00
C ALA A 102 -5.28 -2.94 34.06
N GLY A 103 -4.04 -2.52 34.30
CA GLY A 103 -3.16 -3.14 35.32
C GLY A 103 -2.79 -4.59 35.02
N HIS A 104 -2.80 -4.95 33.74
CA HIS A 104 -2.51 -6.29 33.24
C HIS A 104 -1.05 -6.38 32.77
N SER A 105 -0.56 -7.61 32.56
CA SER A 105 0.71 -7.85 31.86
C SER A 105 0.44 -8.46 30.49
N CYS A 106 1.23 -8.05 29.50
CA CYS A 106 1.18 -8.60 28.15
C CYS A 106 2.49 -9.29 27.78
N PHE A 107 2.37 -10.44 27.12
CA PHE A 107 3.49 -11.19 26.58
C PHE A 107 3.21 -11.57 25.13
N VAL A 108 4.22 -11.44 24.28
CA VAL A 108 4.13 -11.90 22.90
C VAL A 108 4.81 -13.26 22.81
N ILE A 109 4.05 -14.31 22.50
CA ILE A 109 4.55 -15.68 22.37
C ILE A 109 4.13 -16.22 21.02
N GLN A 110 5.09 -16.61 20.18
CA GLN A 110 4.85 -17.15 18.83
C GLN A 110 3.96 -16.23 17.97
N GLY A 111 4.23 -14.93 18.04
CA GLY A 111 3.43 -13.93 17.33
C GLY A 111 2.01 -13.80 17.88
N LYS A 112 1.72 -14.20 19.11
CA LYS A 112 0.41 -13.97 19.75
C LYS A 112 0.53 -13.11 21.00
N LEU A 113 -0.39 -12.16 21.17
CA LEU A 113 -0.49 -11.35 22.39
C LEU A 113 -1.28 -12.09 23.45
N LEU A 114 -0.62 -12.45 24.55
CA LEU A 114 -1.24 -13.01 25.75
C LEU A 114 -1.34 -11.92 26.81
N ARG A 115 -2.56 -11.66 27.28
CA ARG A 115 -2.81 -10.83 28.45
C ARG A 115 -3.04 -11.71 29.67
N ILE A 116 -2.30 -11.44 30.73
CA ILE A 116 -2.37 -12.17 32.00
C ILE A 116 -2.68 -11.19 33.12
N GLY A 117 -3.70 -11.51 33.92
CA GLY A 117 -4.11 -10.71 35.07
C GLY A 117 -4.69 -9.35 34.71
N GLY A 118 -4.65 -8.44 35.69
CA GLY A 118 -5.28 -7.12 35.61
C GLY A 118 -6.77 -7.13 35.95
N ILE A 119 -7.38 -5.96 35.79
CA ILE A 119 -8.80 -5.72 36.07
C ILE A 119 -9.53 -5.61 34.73
N ALA A 120 -10.44 -6.54 34.49
CA ALA A 120 -11.36 -6.58 33.35
C ALA A 120 -12.79 -6.90 33.85
N LYS A 121 -13.79 -6.91 32.95
CA LYS A 121 -15.16 -7.36 33.28
C LYS A 121 -15.14 -8.85 33.74
N LYS A 122 -16.12 -9.25 34.56
CA LYS A 122 -16.18 -10.53 35.28
C LYS A 122 -15.98 -11.76 34.36
N GLY A 123 -15.08 -12.68 34.73
CA GLY A 123 -14.88 -13.97 34.03
C GLY A 123 -13.53 -14.16 33.35
N ASP A 124 -12.63 -13.17 33.45
CA ASP A 124 -11.51 -13.01 32.54
C ASP A 124 -10.15 -13.10 33.27
N SER A 125 -9.52 -14.29 33.26
CA SER A 125 -8.26 -14.56 33.97
C SER A 125 -7.02 -14.58 33.05
N CYS A 126 -7.20 -14.90 31.76
CA CYS A 126 -6.16 -14.92 30.74
C CYS A 126 -6.81 -14.88 29.36
N VAL A 127 -6.44 -13.90 28.52
CA VAL A 127 -6.99 -13.76 27.16
C VAL A 127 -5.87 -13.84 26.14
N ARG A 128 -6.11 -14.60 25.07
CA ARG A 128 -5.31 -14.55 23.84
C ARG A 128 -5.98 -13.55 22.91
N ILE A 129 -5.31 -12.43 22.71
CA ILE A 129 -5.94 -11.22 22.21
C ILE A 129 -5.65 -10.99 20.73
N LEU A 130 -4.48 -11.38 20.22
CA LEU A 130 -4.09 -11.08 18.84
C LEU A 130 -3.10 -12.09 18.28
N ASN A 131 -3.11 -12.27 16.95
CA ASN A 131 -1.94 -12.70 16.18
C ASN A 131 -1.12 -11.46 15.76
N MET A 132 -0.10 -11.13 16.56
CA MET A 132 0.94 -10.13 16.31
C MET A 132 1.99 -10.56 15.25
N ALA A 133 1.84 -11.72 14.58
CA ALA A 133 2.74 -12.14 13.51
C ALA A 133 2.60 -11.33 12.21
N ASP A 134 1.81 -10.25 12.22
CA ASP A 134 1.63 -9.36 11.07
C ASP A 134 2.89 -8.47 10.89
N PRO A 135 3.62 -8.61 9.76
CA PRO A 135 4.98 -8.10 9.57
C PRO A 135 5.04 -6.60 9.21
N GLY A 136 4.20 -5.77 9.83
CA GLY A 136 4.04 -4.38 9.43
C GLY A 136 2.96 -4.25 8.34
N ARG A 137 2.31 -3.09 8.29
CA ARG A 137 1.45 -2.81 7.14
C ARG A 137 2.34 -2.64 5.90
N PRO A 138 1.81 -2.86 4.70
CA PRO A 138 2.49 -2.44 3.49
C PRO A 138 2.87 -0.96 3.60
N ILE A 139 4.09 -0.62 3.17
CA ILE A 139 4.59 0.77 3.20
C ILE A 139 3.56 1.64 2.46
N PRO A 140 2.92 2.62 3.13
CA PRO A 140 1.93 3.48 2.48
C PRO A 140 2.54 4.20 1.28
N LEU A 141 1.74 4.45 0.24
CA LEU A 141 2.16 5.11 -0.98
C LEU A 141 2.93 6.41 -0.69
N CYS A 142 2.37 7.25 0.19
CA CYS A 142 2.98 8.52 0.58
C CYS A 142 4.39 8.35 1.17
N SER A 143 4.55 7.44 2.14
CA SER A 143 5.86 7.17 2.75
C SER A 143 6.83 6.58 1.73
N TYR A 144 6.35 5.73 0.83
CA TYR A 144 7.16 5.19 -0.26
C TYR A 144 7.65 6.32 -1.20
N LEU A 145 6.75 7.19 -1.65
CA LEU A 145 7.07 8.26 -2.59
C LEU A 145 8.02 9.31 -1.99
N GLU A 146 7.85 9.67 -0.71
CA GLU A 146 8.76 10.58 0.00
C GLU A 146 10.18 10.03 0.01
N ASN A 147 10.35 8.79 0.46
CA ASN A 147 11.66 8.13 0.48
C ASN A 147 12.26 8.04 -0.92
N LYS A 148 11.47 7.69 -1.95
CA LYS A 148 11.96 7.61 -3.34
C LYS A 148 12.38 8.94 -3.92
N ARG A 149 11.69 10.03 -3.58
CA ARG A 149 12.13 11.37 -3.97
C ARG A 149 13.46 11.74 -3.31
N ASP A 150 13.60 11.49 -2.01
CA ASP A 150 14.80 11.83 -1.25
C ASP A 150 16.02 10.99 -1.69
N GLU A 151 15.80 9.76 -2.15
CA GLU A 151 16.80 8.91 -2.82
C GLU A 151 17.12 9.34 -4.26
N GLY A 152 16.37 10.28 -4.84
CA GLY A 152 16.45 10.64 -6.26
C GLY A 152 16.11 9.47 -7.19
N PHE A 153 15.28 8.53 -6.74
CA PHE A 153 14.94 7.30 -7.46
C PHE A 153 13.94 7.59 -8.58
N LEU A 154 14.37 7.43 -9.84
CA LEU A 154 13.58 7.69 -11.06
C LEU A 154 13.00 9.11 -11.15
N CYS A 155 13.64 10.10 -10.51
CA CYS A 155 13.28 11.50 -10.68
C CYS A 155 13.60 11.99 -12.10
N ASP A 156 12.65 12.68 -12.72
CA ASP A 156 12.68 13.09 -14.13
C ASP A 156 12.54 14.62 -14.31
N VAL A 157 12.51 15.35 -13.20
CA VAL A 157 12.56 16.82 -13.13
C VAL A 157 13.36 17.28 -11.92
N VAL A 158 14.04 18.42 -12.05
CA VAL A 158 14.80 19.07 -11.00
C VAL A 158 14.48 20.56 -10.96
N PHE A 159 14.26 21.08 -9.75
CA PHE A 159 13.98 22.48 -9.51
C PHE A 159 15.23 23.18 -9.01
N ARG A 160 15.60 24.29 -9.65
CA ARG A 160 16.73 25.14 -9.26
C ARG A 160 16.22 26.35 -8.46
N LEU A 161 16.76 26.52 -7.26
CA LEU A 161 16.43 27.62 -6.36
C LEU A 161 17.69 28.40 -5.99
N ARG A 162 17.51 29.69 -5.69
CA ARG A 162 18.58 30.57 -5.19
C ARG A 162 18.26 30.96 -3.76
N ASP A 163 19.14 30.59 -2.84
CA ASP A 163 19.08 31.06 -1.46
C ASP A 163 20.11 32.19 -1.27
N HIS A 164 19.67 33.28 -0.64
CA HIS A 164 20.55 34.36 -0.20
C HIS A 164 20.89 34.17 1.27
N GLU A 165 22.06 33.60 1.58
CA GLU A 165 22.56 33.58 2.95
C GLU A 165 23.20 34.93 3.31
N GLN A 166 22.59 35.65 4.25
CA GLN A 166 23.22 36.81 4.87
C GLN A 166 24.25 36.35 5.90
N ASN A 167 25.52 36.35 5.52
CA ASN A 167 26.60 36.10 6.47
C ASN A 167 26.73 37.30 7.42
N ALA A 168 26.46 37.09 8.71
CA ALA A 168 26.51 38.14 9.75
C ALA A 168 27.90 38.79 9.95
N GLN A 169 28.93 38.36 9.21
CA GLN A 169 30.30 38.84 9.33
C GLN A 169 30.88 39.43 8.04
N HIS A 170 30.26 39.29 6.87
CA HIS A 170 30.75 39.85 5.59
C HIS A 170 29.61 40.48 4.78
N GLU A 171 29.76 41.74 4.37
CA GLU A 171 28.77 42.54 3.61
C GLU A 171 28.52 42.06 2.16
N GLN A 172 29.08 40.91 1.76
CA GLN A 172 28.79 40.27 0.48
C GLN A 172 28.21 38.87 0.75
N GLY A 173 26.90 38.73 0.57
CA GLY A 173 26.22 37.44 0.63
C GLY A 173 26.69 36.52 -0.50
N ILE A 174 26.76 35.22 -0.22
CA ILE A 174 27.05 34.20 -1.23
C ILE A 174 25.71 33.66 -1.70
N ASP A 175 25.44 33.77 -3.00
CA ASP A 175 24.27 33.15 -3.61
C ASP A 175 24.53 31.66 -3.76
N THR A 176 23.83 30.84 -2.99
CA THR A 176 23.90 29.38 -3.11
C THR A 176 22.78 28.89 -4.01
N LEU A 177 23.14 28.07 -5.00
CA LEU A 177 22.19 27.38 -5.86
C LEU A 177 21.87 26.00 -5.30
N SER A 178 20.58 25.75 -5.08
CA SER A 178 20.05 24.48 -4.57
C SER A 178 19.27 23.76 -5.68
N TYR A 179 19.31 22.43 -5.68
CA TYR A 179 18.67 21.59 -6.68
C TYR A 179 17.80 20.53 -5.99
N VAL A 180 16.49 20.57 -6.24
CA VAL A 180 15.52 19.69 -5.58
C VAL A 180 14.88 18.77 -6.62
N LEU A 181 15.05 17.45 -6.44
CA LEU A 181 14.55 16.42 -7.36
C LEU A 181 13.06 16.12 -7.14
N ALA A 182 12.35 15.78 -8.22
CA ALA A 182 10.96 15.34 -8.17
C ALA A 182 10.56 14.50 -9.39
N HIS A 183 9.30 14.04 -9.39
CA HIS A 183 8.67 13.25 -10.45
C HIS A 183 7.57 14.05 -11.14
N LYS A 184 7.62 14.19 -12.47
CA LYS A 184 6.63 14.91 -13.29
C LYS A 184 5.24 14.33 -13.13
N ALA A 185 5.10 13.00 -13.06
CA ALA A 185 3.82 12.33 -12.83
C ALA A 185 3.15 12.79 -11.52
N ILE A 186 3.92 12.85 -10.43
CA ILE A 186 3.42 13.30 -9.12
C ILE A 186 3.08 14.80 -9.16
N ILE A 187 3.93 15.63 -9.77
CA ILE A 187 3.64 17.07 -9.91
C ILE A 187 2.41 17.31 -10.77
N LYS A 188 2.23 16.58 -11.87
CA LYS A 188 1.04 16.67 -12.74
C LYS A 188 -0.23 16.34 -11.97
N ALA A 189 -0.23 15.23 -11.22
CA ALA A 189 -1.38 14.81 -10.43
C ALA A 189 -1.74 15.81 -9.32
N ARG A 190 -0.74 16.47 -8.74
CA ARG A 190 -0.93 17.23 -7.49
C ARG A 190 -0.86 18.75 -7.65
N CYS A 191 -0.24 19.29 -8.70
CA CYS A 191 -0.09 20.74 -8.83
C CYS A 191 0.00 21.20 -10.30
N SER A 192 -1.14 21.64 -10.85
CA SER A 192 -1.25 22.14 -12.22
C SER A 192 -0.34 23.33 -12.52
N SER A 193 -0.16 24.26 -11.57
CA SER A 193 0.70 25.44 -11.77
C SER A 193 2.18 25.07 -11.89
N LEU A 194 2.68 24.15 -11.05
CA LEU A 194 4.05 23.66 -11.18
C LEU A 194 4.22 22.82 -12.44
N HIS A 195 3.21 22.01 -12.80
CA HIS A 195 3.20 21.28 -14.06
C HIS A 195 3.25 22.21 -15.27
N ALA A 196 2.55 23.34 -15.25
CA ALA A 196 2.65 24.37 -16.29
C ALA A 196 4.06 24.97 -16.39
N LYS A 197 4.75 25.21 -15.27
CA LYS A 197 6.16 25.63 -15.27
C LYS A 197 7.08 24.57 -15.88
N ILE A 198 6.82 23.28 -15.62
CA ILE A 198 7.55 22.16 -16.25
C ILE A 198 7.37 22.19 -17.77
N LEU A 199 6.13 22.37 -18.26
CA LEU A 199 5.83 22.42 -19.70
C LEU A 199 6.44 23.64 -20.41
N GLN A 200 6.62 24.74 -19.70
CA GLN A 200 7.23 25.96 -20.24
C GLN A 200 8.76 25.91 -20.25
N SER A 201 9.38 25.02 -19.47
CA SER A 201 10.83 24.93 -19.41
C SER A 201 11.42 24.23 -20.63
N THR A 202 12.46 24.84 -21.20
CA THR A 202 13.30 24.25 -22.25
C THR A 202 14.70 23.92 -21.76
N GLU A 203 15.03 24.23 -20.50
CA GLU A 203 16.33 23.95 -19.91
C GLU A 203 16.41 22.49 -19.42
N THR A 204 17.59 21.90 -19.59
CA THR A 204 17.92 20.57 -19.09
C THR A 204 19.18 20.60 -18.25
N MET A 205 19.36 19.57 -17.41
CA MET A 205 20.57 19.37 -16.63
C MET A 205 21.01 17.93 -16.69
N SER A 206 22.33 17.71 -16.83
CA SER A 206 22.90 16.37 -16.81
C SER A 206 22.70 15.68 -15.46
N THR A 207 22.21 14.44 -15.50
CA THR A 207 22.00 13.60 -14.31
C THR A 207 23.29 13.23 -13.60
N HIS A 208 24.44 13.24 -14.29
CA HIS A 208 25.76 13.03 -13.69
C HIS A 208 26.16 14.09 -12.66
N ARG A 209 25.50 15.25 -12.66
CA ARG A 209 25.71 16.32 -11.68
C ARG A 209 24.86 16.17 -10.42
N LEU A 210 24.01 15.15 -10.38
CA LEU A 210 23.04 14.92 -9.33
C LEU A 210 23.30 13.59 -8.63
N SER A 211 22.94 13.52 -7.36
CA SER A 211 22.90 12.26 -6.62
C SER A 211 21.49 11.67 -6.76
N GLY A 212 21.41 10.43 -7.21
CA GLY A 212 20.13 9.75 -7.40
C GLY A 212 20.27 8.45 -8.20
N THR A 213 19.19 7.69 -8.29
CA THR A 213 19.09 6.51 -9.14
C THR A 213 18.23 6.85 -10.35
N PHE A 214 18.85 7.32 -11.42
CA PHE A 214 18.16 7.72 -12.64
C PHE A 214 17.96 6.53 -13.58
N HIS A 215 16.98 6.65 -14.49
CA HIS A 215 16.82 5.69 -15.57
C HIS A 215 18.09 5.69 -16.44
N GLU A 216 18.62 4.52 -16.84
CA GLU A 216 19.92 4.42 -17.54
C GLU A 216 19.98 5.27 -18.83
N ASN A 217 18.85 5.39 -19.54
CA ASN A 217 18.75 6.20 -20.76
C ASN A 217 18.49 7.71 -20.50
N CYS A 218 18.50 8.17 -19.24
CA CYS A 218 18.20 9.54 -18.86
C CYS A 218 19.50 10.29 -18.53
N GLU A 219 20.21 10.74 -19.57
CA GLU A 219 21.43 11.55 -19.43
C GLU A 219 21.12 12.98 -18.98
N GLU A 220 19.94 13.49 -19.37
CA GLU A 220 19.46 14.81 -19.04
C GLU A 220 18.04 14.77 -18.44
N ILE A 221 17.79 15.65 -17.47
CA ILE A 221 16.46 15.87 -16.88
C ILE A 221 16.03 17.32 -17.02
N THR A 222 14.72 17.55 -17.02
CA THR A 222 14.15 18.90 -17.14
C THR A 222 14.51 19.74 -15.93
N LEU A 223 15.08 20.92 -16.17
CA LEU A 223 15.47 21.90 -15.16
C LEU A 223 14.41 23.00 -15.10
N VAL A 224 13.89 23.32 -13.92
CA VAL A 224 12.88 24.38 -13.74
C VAL A 224 13.32 25.36 -12.67
N ASP A 225 13.34 26.65 -13.00
CA ASP A 225 13.67 27.70 -12.03
C ASP A 225 12.48 28.05 -11.14
N ILE A 226 12.73 28.10 -9.83
CA ILE A 226 11.80 28.63 -8.83
C ILE A 226 12.45 29.84 -8.15
N THR A 227 11.85 31.01 -8.39
CA THR A 227 12.33 32.31 -7.87
C THR A 227 11.49 32.84 -6.71
N ASP A 228 10.37 32.19 -6.42
CA ASP A 228 9.28 32.77 -5.65
C ASP A 228 9.32 32.36 -4.16
N CYS A 229 10.29 31.53 -3.75
CA CYS A 229 10.48 31.07 -2.37
C CYS A 229 11.91 30.56 -2.14
N THR A 230 12.26 30.31 -0.87
CA THR A 230 13.53 29.67 -0.48
C THR A 230 13.46 28.16 -0.69
N THR A 231 14.62 27.50 -0.73
CA THR A 231 14.72 26.03 -0.86
C THR A 231 13.93 25.30 0.21
N HIS A 232 14.06 25.73 1.49
CA HIS A 232 13.35 25.10 2.59
C HIS A 232 11.83 25.12 2.41
N ILE A 233 11.27 26.27 2.00
CA ILE A 233 9.82 26.42 1.80
C ILE A 233 9.34 25.58 0.61
N PHE A 234 10.13 25.53 -0.46
CA PHE A 234 9.83 24.71 -1.62
C PHE A 234 9.83 23.20 -1.29
N GLU A 235 10.82 22.73 -0.53
CA GLU A 235 10.89 21.34 -0.08
C GLU A 235 9.70 20.95 0.79
N GLN A 236 9.25 21.84 1.68
CA GLN A 236 8.03 21.61 2.46
C GLN A 236 6.79 21.53 1.56
N TYR A 237 6.72 22.34 0.50
CA TYR A 237 5.60 22.28 -0.43
C TYR A 237 5.62 20.98 -1.24
N LEU A 238 6.80 20.57 -1.72
CA LEU A 238 6.97 19.26 -2.34
C LEU A 238 6.62 18.12 -1.38
N ASN A 239 7.00 18.19 -0.10
CA ASN A 239 6.58 17.18 0.87
C ASN A 239 5.06 17.11 0.98
N PHE A 240 4.39 18.25 1.09
CA PHE A 240 2.92 18.31 1.05
C PHE A 240 2.33 17.67 -0.23
N LEU A 241 2.95 17.87 -1.40
CA LEU A 241 2.51 17.22 -2.63
C LEU A 241 2.71 15.69 -2.61
N TYR A 242 3.67 15.16 -1.85
CA TYR A 242 3.93 13.71 -1.81
C TYR A 242 3.15 13.01 -0.70
N THR A 243 3.03 13.65 0.46
CA THR A 243 2.57 13.02 1.70
C THR A 243 1.32 13.65 2.29
N GLY A 244 0.92 14.83 1.80
CA GLY A 244 -0.13 15.66 2.41
C GLY A 244 0.27 16.24 3.77
N SER A 245 1.51 16.04 4.22
CA SER A 245 2.02 16.50 5.52
C SER A 245 2.78 17.81 5.35
N ILE A 246 2.76 18.65 6.40
CA ILE A 246 3.42 19.95 6.43
C ILE A 246 4.20 20.03 7.75
N HIS A 247 5.51 20.27 7.68
CA HIS A 247 6.38 20.38 8.85
C HIS A 247 7.08 21.75 8.86
N LEU A 248 6.53 22.69 9.64
CA LEU A 248 7.05 24.06 9.75
C LEU A 248 7.35 24.36 11.22
N ASN A 249 8.56 24.84 11.50
CA ASN A 249 9.08 24.95 12.86
C ASN A 249 8.95 26.34 13.48
N ASN A 250 8.66 27.37 12.68
CA ASN A 250 8.54 28.75 13.16
C ASN A 250 7.48 29.55 12.38
N LEU A 251 7.10 30.70 12.93
CA LEU A 251 6.03 31.54 12.39
C LEU A 251 6.39 32.21 11.06
N ASP A 252 7.66 32.46 10.79
CA ASP A 252 8.08 33.12 9.56
C ASP A 252 8.06 32.13 8.39
N ASP A 253 8.44 30.87 8.63
CA ASP A 253 8.26 29.77 7.68
C ASP A 253 6.79 29.54 7.37
N VAL A 254 5.90 29.60 8.38
CA VAL A 254 4.44 29.51 8.17
C VAL A 254 3.96 30.62 7.24
N LYS A 255 4.35 31.88 7.48
CA LYS A 255 3.94 33.00 6.61
C LYS A 255 4.48 32.85 5.20
N ALA A 256 5.77 32.50 5.05
CA ALA A 256 6.42 32.32 3.76
C ALA A 256 5.78 31.16 2.97
N PHE A 257 5.55 30.03 3.62
CA PHE A 257 4.85 28.87 3.05
C PHE A 257 3.43 29.24 2.60
N MET A 258 2.66 29.90 3.47
CA MET A 258 1.31 30.35 3.15
C MET A 258 1.27 31.29 1.93
N ALA A 259 2.21 32.24 1.85
CA ALA A 259 2.31 33.15 0.70
C ALA A 259 2.62 32.39 -0.60
N TYR A 260 3.58 31.46 -0.55
CA TYR A 260 3.97 30.65 -1.69
C TYR A 260 2.82 29.73 -2.17
N VAL A 261 2.12 29.07 -1.26
CA VAL A 261 0.96 28.23 -1.58
C VAL A 261 -0.16 29.06 -2.19
N LYS A 262 -0.41 30.29 -1.69
CA LYS A 262 -1.42 31.18 -2.25
C LYS A 262 -1.12 31.53 -3.70
N GLN A 263 0.13 31.87 -3.99
CA GLN A 263 0.56 32.21 -5.34
C GLN A 263 0.53 31.00 -6.28
N THR A 264 0.93 29.84 -5.78
CA THR A 264 1.08 28.63 -6.61
C THR A 264 -0.26 27.91 -6.83
N SER A 265 -1.15 27.90 -5.84
CA SER A 265 -2.40 27.11 -5.87
C SER A 265 -3.48 27.77 -5.01
N GLU A 266 -3.95 28.95 -5.46
CA GLU A 266 -4.93 29.77 -4.74
C GLU A 266 -6.28 29.07 -4.54
N THR A 267 -6.77 28.38 -5.56
CA THR A 267 -8.11 27.79 -5.57
C THR A 267 -8.13 26.35 -5.10
N HIS A 268 -7.01 25.63 -5.19
CA HIS A 268 -6.95 24.21 -4.89
C HIS A 268 -6.28 23.91 -3.55
N HIS A 269 -5.02 24.30 -3.30
CA HIS A 269 -4.34 23.95 -2.04
C HIS A 269 -4.56 24.97 -0.92
N TYR A 270 -4.48 26.27 -1.24
CA TYR A 270 -4.52 27.34 -0.25
C TYR A 270 -5.72 27.30 0.72
N PRO A 271 -6.96 26.98 0.29
CA PRO A 271 -8.10 26.90 1.21
C PRO A 271 -7.97 25.79 2.27
N PHE A 272 -7.31 24.68 1.95
CA PHE A 272 -7.06 23.59 2.90
C PHE A 272 -5.86 23.91 3.79
N VAL A 273 -4.76 24.35 3.17
CA VAL A 273 -3.51 24.67 3.88
C VAL A 273 -3.69 25.79 4.90
N SER A 274 -4.46 26.83 4.56
CA SER A 274 -4.78 27.94 5.48
C SER A 274 -5.54 27.51 6.73
N ARG A 275 -6.31 26.42 6.66
CA ARG A 275 -7.05 25.88 7.79
C ARG A 275 -6.19 24.96 8.65
N ILE A 276 -5.16 24.33 8.07
CA ILE A 276 -4.23 23.43 8.78
C ILE A 276 -3.15 24.24 9.51
N CYS A 277 -2.62 25.26 8.85
CA CYS A 277 -1.52 26.09 9.36
C CYS A 277 -2.02 27.27 10.22
N SER A 278 -3.23 27.19 10.79
CA SER A 278 -3.75 28.24 11.67
C SER A 278 -2.87 28.39 12.91
N LEU A 279 -2.69 29.63 13.36
CA LEU A 279 -1.87 30.00 14.53
C LEU A 279 -2.29 29.34 15.85
N ASP A 280 -3.51 28.78 15.92
CA ASP A 280 -3.97 27.99 17.06
C ASP A 280 -3.57 26.52 16.86
N GLU A 281 -2.74 26.02 17.78
CA GLU A 281 -2.05 24.71 17.79
C GLU A 281 -2.95 23.45 17.75
N ARG A 282 -4.22 23.55 17.32
CA ARG A 282 -5.14 22.41 17.19
C ARG A 282 -5.29 22.01 15.73
N LYS A 283 -4.56 20.95 15.34
CA LYS A 283 -4.79 20.24 14.08
C LYS A 283 -6.23 19.70 14.04
N ASP A 284 -7.03 20.20 13.08
CA ASP A 284 -8.38 19.71 12.83
C ASP A 284 -8.34 18.33 12.12
N LEU A 285 -8.62 17.27 12.88
CA LEU A 285 -8.67 15.88 12.38
C LEU A 285 -9.66 15.68 11.23
N GLY A 286 -10.70 16.53 11.11
CA GLY A 286 -11.63 16.52 10.00
C GLY A 286 -10.98 16.94 8.68
N MET A 287 -10.04 17.90 8.72
CA MET A 287 -9.33 18.36 7.54
C MET A 287 -8.22 17.40 7.11
N THR A 288 -7.53 16.76 8.05
CA THR A 288 -6.54 15.71 7.70
C THR A 288 -7.18 14.59 6.87
N LYS A 289 -8.41 14.18 7.20
CA LYS A 289 -9.16 13.18 6.40
C LYS A 289 -9.48 13.68 4.99
N GLN A 290 -9.84 14.96 4.83
CA GLN A 290 -10.13 15.55 3.53
C GLN A 290 -8.89 15.61 2.64
N ILE A 291 -7.72 15.97 3.19
CA ILE A 291 -6.45 15.99 2.45
C ILE A 291 -6.10 14.58 1.98
N LEU A 292 -6.22 13.58 2.86
CA LEU A 292 -5.93 12.19 2.50
C LEU A 292 -6.92 11.67 1.45
N ALA A 293 -8.19 12.06 1.52
CA ALA A 293 -9.19 11.71 0.50
C ALA A 293 -8.88 12.37 -0.86
N GLN A 294 -8.48 13.64 -0.87
CA GLN A 294 -8.07 14.33 -2.10
C GLN A 294 -6.80 13.69 -2.68
N LEU A 295 -5.80 13.41 -1.85
CA LEU A 295 -4.57 12.75 -2.25
C LEU A 295 -4.84 11.37 -2.87
N HIS A 296 -5.75 10.61 -2.27
CA HIS A 296 -6.21 9.32 -2.81
C HIS A 296 -6.88 9.49 -4.18
N GLN A 297 -7.76 10.48 -4.33
CA GLN A 297 -8.41 10.81 -5.60
C GLN A 297 -7.38 11.20 -6.68
N ASP A 298 -6.41 12.05 -6.34
CA ASP A 298 -5.38 12.53 -7.26
C ASP A 298 -4.51 11.36 -7.74
N PHE A 299 -4.08 10.48 -6.85
CA PHE A 299 -3.27 9.30 -7.23
C PHE A 299 -4.09 8.22 -7.94
N SER A 300 -5.37 8.07 -7.62
CA SER A 300 -6.26 7.19 -8.38
C SER A 300 -6.41 7.66 -9.84
N SER A 301 -6.33 8.96 -10.09
CA SER A 301 -6.38 9.51 -11.46
C SER A 301 -5.17 9.12 -12.31
N LEU A 302 -4.00 8.91 -11.69
CA LEU A 302 -2.77 8.50 -12.39
C LEU A 302 -2.87 7.13 -13.07
N ILE A 303 -3.76 6.25 -12.60
CA ILE A 303 -3.95 4.93 -13.23
C ILE A 303 -4.50 5.08 -14.65
N ASN A 304 -5.37 6.08 -14.86
CA ASN A 304 -6.07 6.32 -16.13
C ASN A 304 -5.41 7.44 -16.95
N ASP A 305 -4.36 8.04 -16.42
CA ASP A 305 -3.63 9.15 -17.04
C ASP A 305 -2.28 8.67 -17.55
N HIS A 306 -2.19 8.49 -18.85
CA HIS A 306 -0.99 7.95 -19.51
C HIS A 306 0.15 8.98 -19.63
N THR A 307 -0.06 10.21 -19.16
CA THR A 307 0.98 11.25 -19.24
C THR A 307 2.14 10.89 -18.33
N TYR A 308 3.36 10.88 -18.89
CA TYR A 308 4.59 10.46 -18.19
C TYR A 308 4.61 8.98 -17.79
N SER A 309 3.71 8.13 -18.31
CA SER A 309 3.88 6.69 -18.21
C SER A 309 5.14 6.26 -18.97
N ASP A 310 6.01 5.54 -18.28
CA ASP A 310 7.35 5.12 -18.73
C ASP A 310 7.46 3.60 -18.91
N LEU A 311 6.33 2.90 -18.79
CA LEU A 311 6.21 1.47 -18.98
C LEU A 311 4.82 1.11 -19.50
N VAL A 312 4.76 0.14 -20.42
CA VAL A 312 3.53 -0.52 -20.85
C VAL A 312 3.60 -1.98 -20.44
N VAL A 313 2.62 -2.45 -19.67
CA VAL A 313 2.47 -3.85 -19.29
C VAL A 313 1.49 -4.52 -20.23
N VAL A 314 1.96 -5.46 -21.03
CA VAL A 314 1.12 -6.28 -21.91
C VAL A 314 0.84 -7.60 -21.21
N LEU A 315 -0.44 -7.95 -21.12
CA LEU A 315 -0.88 -9.18 -20.47
C LEU A 315 -1.23 -10.21 -21.54
N ASP A 316 -0.45 -11.28 -21.62
CA ASP A 316 -0.68 -12.36 -22.58
C ASP A 316 -1.77 -13.28 -22.01
N GLY A 317 -3.03 -12.97 -22.32
CA GLY A 317 -4.15 -13.85 -22.05
C GLY A 317 -4.14 -15.03 -23.03
N ASP A 318 -3.98 -16.25 -22.48
CA ASP A 318 -4.09 -17.57 -23.11
C ASP A 318 -4.72 -17.58 -24.52
N GLN A 319 -3.90 -17.43 -25.58
CA GLN A 319 -4.31 -17.76 -26.92
C GLN A 319 -4.30 -19.29 -27.07
N GLY A 320 -5.49 -19.89 -27.06
CA GLY A 320 -5.69 -21.32 -27.21
C GLY A 320 -4.90 -21.92 -28.37
N GLY A 321 -4.28 -23.08 -28.09
CA GLY A 321 -3.32 -23.73 -28.98
C GLY A 321 -3.84 -24.13 -30.36
N SER A 322 -2.89 -24.22 -31.30
CA SER A 322 -3.02 -24.96 -32.55
C SER A 322 -1.69 -25.67 -32.85
N THR A 323 -1.69 -26.99 -32.60
CA THR A 323 -1.00 -28.08 -33.32
C THR A 323 0.47 -27.92 -33.77
N VAL A 324 1.28 -28.80 -33.19
CA VAL A 324 2.48 -29.47 -33.74
C VAL A 324 2.57 -29.48 -35.27
N SER A 325 3.67 -28.96 -35.82
CA SER A 325 4.35 -29.57 -36.97
C SER A 325 5.87 -29.32 -36.91
N GLN A 326 6.61 -30.36 -37.27
CA GLN A 326 8.05 -30.52 -37.14
C GLN A 326 8.84 -29.91 -38.33
N GLN A 327 10.10 -29.53 -38.03
CA GLN A 327 11.30 -29.50 -38.90
C GLN A 327 11.39 -28.51 -40.08
N ALA A 328 12.40 -27.61 -40.06
CA ALA A 328 13.71 -27.80 -40.73
C ALA A 328 14.61 -26.53 -40.70
N HIS A 329 15.93 -26.74 -40.66
CA HIS A 329 17.05 -25.79 -40.88
C HIS A 329 16.86 -24.86 -42.11
N ASN A 330 17.31 -23.59 -42.16
CA ASN A 330 18.68 -23.04 -42.12
C ASN A 330 18.66 -21.47 -42.08
N PRO A 331 19.77 -20.76 -41.74
CA PRO A 331 19.94 -19.28 -41.76
C PRO A 331 20.70 -18.78 -43.03
N PRO A 332 21.18 -17.51 -43.14
CA PRO A 332 20.62 -16.18 -42.85
C PRO A 332 20.56 -15.27 -44.11
N GLY A 333 19.92 -14.10 -44.04
CA GLY A 333 19.98 -13.07 -45.10
C GLY A 333 19.53 -11.69 -44.61
N GLU A 334 20.39 -10.70 -44.81
CA GLU A 334 20.24 -9.26 -44.52
C GLU A 334 19.07 -8.61 -45.28
N GLU A 335 18.43 -7.58 -44.69
CA GLU A 335 18.51 -6.19 -45.17
C GLU A 335 17.60 -5.25 -44.35
N ILE A 336 18.09 -4.02 -44.24
CA ILE A 336 17.66 -2.82 -43.50
C ILE A 336 16.36 -2.23 -44.10
N PHE A 337 15.50 -1.56 -43.32
CA PHE A 337 14.86 -0.29 -43.71
C PHE A 337 14.29 0.50 -42.50
N GLU A 338 14.28 1.82 -42.70
CA GLU A 338 14.26 2.95 -41.76
C GLU A 338 12.90 3.32 -41.15
N GLU A 339 12.96 4.20 -40.15
CA GLU A 339 11.89 4.86 -39.38
C GLU A 339 10.91 5.71 -40.23
N GLU A 340 9.68 5.90 -39.72
CA GLU A 340 9.01 7.21 -39.49
C GLU A 340 7.53 7.01 -39.02
N PRO A 341 6.90 8.01 -38.37
CA PRO A 341 5.84 7.84 -37.36
C PRO A 341 4.41 7.89 -37.94
N PHE A 342 3.44 7.31 -37.24
CA PHE A 342 2.02 7.32 -37.65
C PHE A 342 1.17 8.21 -36.72
N GLU A 343 0.54 9.22 -37.34
CA GLU A 343 -0.40 10.19 -36.73
C GLU A 343 -1.76 9.54 -36.35
N ILE A 344 -2.38 10.05 -35.28
CA ILE A 344 -3.73 9.68 -34.83
C ILE A 344 -4.74 10.67 -35.44
N PRO A 345 -5.82 10.22 -36.11
CA PRO A 345 -6.91 11.12 -36.49
C PRO A 345 -7.95 11.23 -35.36
N GLU A 346 -8.25 12.47 -34.96
CA GLU A 346 -9.45 12.82 -34.19
C GLU A 346 -10.72 12.56 -35.02
N THR A 347 -11.74 11.93 -34.44
CA THR A 347 -13.14 12.22 -34.82
C THR A 347 -14.10 12.04 -33.63
N SER A 348 -14.80 13.14 -33.36
CA SER A 348 -16.03 13.28 -32.55
C SER A 348 -17.18 12.44 -33.10
N PHE A 349 -18.12 11.97 -32.26
CA PHE A 349 -19.54 11.92 -32.64
C PHE A 349 -20.50 11.95 -31.45
N ASP A 350 -21.62 12.62 -31.70
CA ASP A 350 -22.67 13.10 -30.81
C ASP A 350 -23.53 12.05 -30.11
N ILE A 351 -24.11 12.50 -29.00
CA ILE A 351 -25.17 11.86 -28.22
C ILE A 351 -26.53 12.13 -28.86
N ALA A 352 -27.37 11.11 -29.04
CA ALA A 352 -28.81 11.25 -28.87
C ALA A 352 -29.49 9.92 -28.48
N PRO A 353 -30.57 9.94 -27.68
CA PRO A 353 -31.10 8.77 -26.98
C PRO A 353 -32.42 8.26 -27.59
N THR A 354 -32.71 6.97 -27.43
CA THR A 354 -34.09 6.47 -27.53
C THR A 354 -34.32 5.31 -26.58
N MET A 355 -35.37 5.47 -25.77
CA MET A 355 -35.99 4.46 -24.93
C MET A 355 -36.61 3.35 -25.77
N GLU A 356 -36.67 2.13 -25.25
CA GLU A 356 -37.86 1.30 -25.39
C GLU A 356 -38.00 0.26 -24.27
N ASN A 357 -39.24 0.15 -23.79
CA ASN A 357 -39.71 -0.70 -22.70
C ASN A 357 -39.65 -2.18 -23.06
N GLY A 358 -39.24 -2.99 -22.08
CA GLY A 358 -39.41 -4.44 -22.08
C GLY A 358 -40.73 -4.90 -21.46
N ASN A 359 -41.21 -6.07 -21.92
CA ASN A 359 -42.07 -7.08 -21.27
C ASN A 359 -42.46 -8.08 -22.38
N ASN A 360 -42.36 -9.41 -22.31
CA ASN A 360 -42.45 -10.40 -21.23
C ASN A 360 -41.64 -11.65 -21.63
N HIS A 361 -41.10 -12.41 -20.67
CA HIS A 361 -41.62 -13.73 -20.26
C HIS A 361 -40.65 -14.51 -19.36
N ASP A 362 -41.23 -14.97 -18.26
CA ASP A 362 -41.14 -16.27 -17.59
C ASP A 362 -39.82 -16.80 -17.00
N GLU A 363 -39.97 -17.03 -15.69
CA GLU A 363 -39.19 -17.78 -14.71
C GLU A 363 -38.77 -19.19 -15.17
N ASN A 364 -37.53 -19.59 -14.89
CA ASN A 364 -37.26 -20.69 -13.95
C ASN A 364 -35.75 -20.82 -13.60
N ASP A 365 -35.50 -20.92 -12.29
CA ASP A 365 -34.42 -21.63 -11.58
C ASP A 365 -33.03 -21.82 -12.23
N THR A 366 -32.01 -21.15 -11.68
CA THR A 366 -30.65 -21.70 -11.37
C THR A 366 -29.73 -20.60 -10.80
N ALA A 367 -30.06 -20.05 -9.62
CA ALA A 367 -29.21 -19.10 -8.91
C ALA A 367 -28.50 -19.76 -7.72
N ALA A 368 -27.48 -20.59 -7.97
CA ALA A 368 -26.66 -21.15 -6.88
C ALA A 368 -25.24 -21.66 -7.25
N VAL A 369 -24.72 -21.48 -8.47
CA VAL A 369 -23.46 -22.15 -8.90
C VAL A 369 -22.30 -21.21 -9.28
N GLU A 370 -22.43 -19.89 -9.16
CA GLU A 370 -21.34 -18.94 -9.49
C GLU A 370 -20.79 -18.17 -8.28
N ILE A 371 -20.26 -18.91 -7.32
CA ILE A 371 -19.44 -18.36 -6.24
C ILE A 371 -18.13 -19.15 -6.25
N MET A 372 -17.08 -18.52 -6.78
CA MET A 372 -15.70 -19.03 -6.90
C MET A 372 -15.49 -20.21 -7.87
N SER A 373 -15.44 -19.93 -9.17
CA SER A 373 -14.73 -20.78 -10.14
C SER A 373 -13.26 -20.32 -10.28
N PRO A 374 -12.31 -21.22 -10.56
CA PRO A 374 -11.00 -20.81 -11.07
C PRO A 374 -11.22 -20.24 -12.48
N LEU A 375 -11.08 -18.92 -12.63
CA LEU A 375 -11.25 -18.09 -13.84
C LEU A 375 -12.39 -18.50 -14.81
N PRO A 376 -13.40 -17.65 -15.07
CA PRO A 376 -14.33 -17.92 -16.16
C PRO A 376 -13.59 -17.89 -17.50
N LYS A 377 -13.79 -18.93 -18.32
CA LYS A 377 -13.48 -18.90 -19.75
C LYS A 377 -14.39 -17.85 -20.40
N ALA A 378 -13.81 -16.82 -21.00
CA ALA A 378 -14.56 -15.77 -21.68
C ALA A 378 -15.45 -16.37 -22.78
N SER A 379 -16.77 -16.22 -22.64
CA SER A 379 -17.73 -16.44 -23.71
C SER A 379 -17.68 -15.28 -24.69
N SER A 380 -17.42 -15.61 -25.95
CA SER A 380 -17.27 -14.73 -27.11
C SER A 380 -18.51 -13.88 -27.41
N SER A 381 -18.32 -12.56 -27.59
CA SER A 381 -18.86 -11.82 -28.75
C SER A 381 -18.41 -10.35 -28.75
N SER A 382 -17.42 -10.06 -29.59
CA SER A 382 -17.33 -8.94 -30.55
C SER A 382 -15.88 -8.49 -30.69
N SER A 383 -15.34 -8.83 -31.86
CA SER A 383 -14.02 -8.50 -32.35
C SER A 383 -13.79 -7.00 -32.41
N ASN A 384 -12.75 -6.54 -31.70
CA ASN A 384 -11.84 -5.48 -32.13
C ASN A 384 -10.51 -5.69 -31.40
N THR A 385 -9.57 -6.34 -32.07
CA THR A 385 -8.18 -6.53 -31.62
C THR A 385 -7.51 -5.16 -31.50
N THR A 386 -7.48 -4.63 -30.28
CA THR A 386 -6.56 -3.56 -29.86
C THR A 386 -5.49 -4.20 -28.98
N THR A 387 -4.23 -3.87 -29.24
CA THR A 387 -3.08 -4.38 -28.48
C THR A 387 -3.22 -4.00 -27.00
N ASN A 388 -3.37 -5.01 -26.15
CA ASN A 388 -3.91 -4.96 -24.79
C ASN A 388 -2.85 -4.52 -23.74
N GLY A 389 -2.22 -3.36 -23.94
CA GLY A 389 -1.19 -2.81 -23.06
C GLY A 389 -1.75 -1.82 -22.02
N ILE A 390 -1.34 -1.97 -20.76
CA ILE A 390 -1.67 -1.05 -19.66
C ILE A 390 -0.47 -0.11 -19.43
N ALA A 391 -0.62 1.18 -19.72
CA ALA A 391 0.42 2.17 -19.44
C ALA A 391 0.47 2.47 -17.94
N VAL A 392 1.67 2.39 -17.36
CA VAL A 392 1.93 2.54 -15.93
C VAL A 392 3.24 3.29 -15.67
N HIS A 393 3.48 3.65 -14.42
CA HIS A 393 4.67 4.36 -13.95
C HIS A 393 5.60 3.41 -13.19
N ARG A 394 6.85 3.25 -13.62
CA ARG A 394 7.87 2.40 -12.95
C ARG A 394 8.04 2.77 -11.49
N LEU A 395 7.99 4.06 -11.17
CA LEU A 395 8.02 4.57 -9.80
C LEU A 395 7.00 3.85 -8.92
N ILE A 396 5.75 3.73 -9.39
CA ILE A 396 4.65 3.12 -8.64
C ILE A 396 4.73 1.59 -8.70
N MET A 397 5.08 1.03 -9.86
CA MET A 397 5.26 -0.41 -10.02
C MET A 397 6.34 -0.97 -9.10
N ALA A 398 7.43 -0.22 -8.87
CA ALA A 398 8.53 -0.60 -7.98
C ALA A 398 8.13 -0.67 -6.49
N ARG A 399 6.88 -0.35 -6.12
CA ARG A 399 6.31 -0.74 -4.82
C ARG A 399 6.20 -2.25 -4.64
N SER A 400 6.07 -2.99 -5.73
CA SER A 400 6.24 -4.45 -5.74
C SER A 400 7.73 -4.78 -5.76
N PRO A 401 8.23 -5.60 -4.82
CA PRO A 401 9.61 -6.06 -4.84
C PRO A 401 9.97 -6.83 -6.12
N PHE A 402 9.00 -7.54 -6.73
CA PHE A 402 9.19 -8.20 -8.03
C PHE A 402 9.58 -7.18 -9.11
N PHE A 403 8.78 -6.13 -9.29
CA PHE A 403 9.05 -5.09 -10.28
C PHE A 403 10.28 -4.25 -9.92
N SER A 404 10.47 -3.93 -8.64
CA SER A 404 11.68 -3.24 -8.17
C SER A 404 12.95 -3.99 -8.56
N ARG A 405 12.96 -5.32 -8.35
CA ARG A 405 14.11 -6.15 -8.75
C ARG A 405 14.29 -6.18 -10.26
N MET A 406 13.20 -6.31 -11.00
CA MET A 406 13.18 -6.35 -12.47
C MET A 406 13.76 -5.08 -13.08
N PHE A 407 13.46 -3.91 -12.52
CA PHE A 407 13.91 -2.62 -13.06
C PHE A 407 15.30 -2.19 -12.57
N VAL A 408 15.69 -2.53 -11.34
CA VAL A 408 16.84 -1.90 -10.68
C VAL A 408 18.03 -2.85 -10.51
N THR A 409 17.78 -4.08 -10.05
CA THR A 409 18.85 -4.94 -9.52
C THR A 409 19.28 -6.05 -10.46
N SER A 410 18.47 -6.35 -11.48
CA SER A 410 18.63 -7.57 -12.26
C SER A 410 19.64 -7.46 -13.41
N GLY A 411 19.88 -6.24 -13.92
CA GLY A 411 20.64 -6.03 -15.16
C GLY A 411 20.01 -6.72 -16.38
N MET A 412 18.74 -7.13 -16.28
CA MET A 412 18.02 -7.84 -17.33
C MET A 412 17.51 -6.88 -18.41
N LEU A 413 17.12 -7.41 -19.57
CA LEU A 413 16.66 -6.61 -20.71
C LEU A 413 15.41 -5.78 -20.35
N GLU A 414 14.53 -6.32 -19.52
CA GLU A 414 13.29 -5.70 -19.05
C GLU A 414 13.51 -4.40 -18.27
N ALA A 415 14.71 -4.20 -17.71
CA ALA A 415 15.08 -2.92 -17.10
C ALA A 415 15.12 -1.79 -18.15
N LYS A 416 15.44 -2.13 -19.40
CA LYS A 416 15.62 -1.19 -20.53
C LYS A 416 14.39 -1.11 -21.43
N GLU A 417 13.58 -2.16 -21.46
CA GLU A 417 12.40 -2.26 -22.32
C GLU A 417 11.25 -1.38 -21.83
N LYS A 418 10.68 -0.57 -22.71
CA LYS A 418 9.47 0.23 -22.41
C LYS A 418 8.19 -0.62 -22.34
N VAL A 419 8.25 -1.87 -22.81
CA VAL A 419 7.11 -2.79 -22.85
C VAL A 419 7.52 -4.07 -22.13
N VAL A 420 6.72 -4.50 -21.16
CA VAL A 420 6.93 -5.75 -20.42
C VAL A 420 5.74 -6.67 -20.64
N HIS A 421 6.02 -7.89 -21.08
CA HIS A 421 5.02 -8.94 -21.27
C HIS A 421 4.92 -9.79 -20.00
N LEU A 422 3.73 -9.89 -19.43
CA LEU A 422 3.44 -10.75 -18.29
C LEU A 422 2.45 -11.82 -18.72
N SER A 423 2.91 -13.07 -18.77
CA SER A 423 2.08 -14.25 -19.00
C SER A 423 1.36 -14.69 -17.73
N ASP A 424 0.21 -15.36 -17.86
CA ASP A 424 -0.61 -15.88 -16.76
C ASP A 424 -1.31 -14.83 -15.89
N TYR A 425 -1.46 -13.60 -16.40
CA TYR A 425 -2.20 -12.53 -15.73
C TYR A 425 -3.46 -12.13 -16.53
N SER A 426 -4.63 -12.37 -15.97
CA SER A 426 -5.88 -11.63 -16.24
C SER A 426 -5.74 -10.12 -15.98
N THR A 427 -6.21 -9.34 -16.94
CA THR A 427 -6.35 -7.87 -16.88
C THR A 427 -7.21 -7.40 -15.72
N GLU A 428 -8.32 -8.08 -15.44
CA GLU A 428 -9.27 -7.66 -14.39
C GLU A 428 -8.62 -7.67 -13.00
N VAL A 429 -7.90 -8.74 -12.66
CA VAL A 429 -7.22 -8.85 -11.37
C VAL A 429 -6.01 -7.93 -11.31
N MET A 430 -5.29 -7.78 -12.45
CA MET A 430 -4.12 -6.89 -12.52
C MET A 430 -4.54 -5.45 -12.27
N LEU A 431 -5.64 -4.97 -12.84
CA LEU A 431 -6.15 -3.62 -12.61
C LEU A 431 -6.49 -3.38 -11.12
N GLN A 432 -6.99 -4.39 -10.40
CA GLN A 432 -7.24 -4.28 -8.96
C GLN A 432 -5.95 -4.19 -8.16
N VAL A 433 -4.93 -4.97 -8.51
CA VAL A 433 -3.60 -4.89 -7.88
C VAL A 433 -2.92 -3.56 -8.20
N LEU A 434 -3.01 -3.08 -9.44
CA LEU A 434 -2.52 -1.75 -9.82
C LEU A 434 -3.23 -0.67 -9.02
N ASN A 435 -4.56 -0.72 -8.91
CA ASN A 435 -5.29 0.24 -8.08
C ASN A 435 -4.76 0.28 -6.65
N TYR A 436 -4.46 -0.88 -6.07
CA TYR A 436 -3.80 -0.95 -4.77
C TYR A 436 -2.40 -0.30 -4.76
N LEU A 437 -1.55 -0.55 -5.76
CA LEU A 437 -0.22 0.10 -5.85
C LEU A 437 -0.32 1.62 -6.00
N TYR A 438 -1.37 2.16 -6.61
CA TYR A 438 -1.57 3.59 -6.79
C TYR A 438 -2.36 4.26 -5.66
N THR A 439 -3.01 3.52 -4.76
CA THR A 439 -3.95 4.12 -3.82
C THR A 439 -3.94 3.55 -2.39
N ASP A 440 -3.20 2.48 -2.13
CA ASP A 440 -3.25 1.68 -0.89
C ASP A 440 -4.61 1.02 -0.60
N THR A 441 -5.56 1.08 -1.54
CA THR A 441 -6.90 0.55 -1.36
C THR A 441 -7.20 -0.59 -2.32
N ILE A 442 -7.83 -1.63 -1.79
CA ILE A 442 -8.34 -2.75 -2.58
C ILE A 442 -9.64 -3.24 -1.96
N VAL A 443 -10.60 -3.60 -2.81
CA VAL A 443 -11.88 -4.15 -2.38
C VAL A 443 -11.83 -5.66 -2.55
N LEU A 444 -11.74 -6.38 -1.44
CA LEU A 444 -11.76 -7.84 -1.45
C LEU A 444 -13.21 -8.33 -1.38
N THR A 445 -13.56 -9.24 -2.26
CA THR A 445 -14.84 -9.93 -2.34
C THR A 445 -14.60 -11.44 -2.38
N PRO A 446 -15.60 -12.26 -2.03
CA PRO A 446 -15.47 -13.70 -2.20
C PRO A 446 -15.12 -14.11 -3.64
N ARG A 447 -15.49 -13.32 -4.64
CA ARG A 447 -15.22 -13.68 -6.04
C ARG A 447 -13.79 -13.40 -6.48
N ASN A 448 -13.17 -12.33 -5.98
CA ASN A 448 -11.85 -11.89 -6.44
C ASN A 448 -10.69 -12.26 -5.50
N CYS A 449 -10.95 -12.59 -4.23
CA CYS A 449 -9.91 -12.65 -3.20
C CYS A 449 -8.84 -13.71 -3.47
N LEU A 450 -9.22 -14.84 -4.07
CA LEU A 450 -8.31 -15.92 -4.42
C LEU A 450 -7.39 -15.55 -5.59
N GLY A 451 -7.93 -14.91 -6.63
CA GLY A 451 -7.14 -14.41 -7.76
C GLY A 451 -6.17 -13.31 -7.32
N ILE A 452 -6.64 -12.36 -6.50
CA ILE A 452 -5.79 -11.32 -5.93
C ILE A 452 -4.69 -11.92 -5.05
N LEU A 453 -5.00 -12.93 -4.24
CA LEU A 453 -4.00 -13.62 -3.42
C LEU A 453 -2.87 -14.19 -4.28
N VAL A 454 -3.21 -14.89 -5.36
CA VAL A 454 -2.24 -15.47 -6.29
C VAL A 454 -1.31 -14.38 -6.86
N TYR A 455 -1.87 -13.26 -7.31
CA TYR A 455 -1.06 -12.17 -7.86
C TYR A 455 -0.20 -11.51 -6.79
N CYS A 456 -0.71 -11.36 -5.57
CA CYS A 456 0.08 -10.82 -4.48
C CYS A 456 1.27 -11.74 -4.17
N ILE A 457 1.13 -13.06 -4.30
CA ILE A 457 2.26 -13.99 -4.15
C ILE A 457 3.25 -13.83 -5.32
N MET A 458 2.77 -13.83 -6.56
CA MET A 458 3.62 -13.70 -7.76
C MET A 458 4.39 -12.36 -7.81
N LEU A 459 3.74 -11.27 -7.40
CA LEU A 459 4.29 -9.92 -7.38
C LEU A 459 4.98 -9.57 -6.06
N ASP A 460 5.18 -10.54 -5.17
CA ASP A 460 5.89 -10.39 -3.89
C ASP A 460 5.28 -9.30 -2.96
N LEU A 461 3.95 -9.16 -3.00
CA LEU A 461 3.16 -8.28 -2.14
C LEU A 461 2.73 -9.03 -0.86
N VAL A 462 3.70 -9.35 -0.02
CA VAL A 462 3.56 -10.24 1.15
C VAL A 462 2.44 -9.81 2.11
N ASP A 463 2.33 -8.51 2.40
CA ASP A 463 1.36 -8.01 3.38
C ASP A 463 -0.07 -8.10 2.84
N MET A 464 -0.27 -7.74 1.56
CA MET A 464 -1.58 -7.87 0.91
C MET A 464 -1.95 -9.35 0.74
N ALA A 465 -0.99 -10.22 0.39
CA ALA A 465 -1.21 -11.65 0.35
C ALA A 465 -1.69 -12.18 1.71
N SER A 466 -1.16 -11.66 2.81
CA SER A 466 -1.59 -12.04 4.16
C SER A 466 -3.02 -11.62 4.47
N CYS A 467 -3.44 -10.43 4.05
CA CYS A 467 -4.83 -9.98 4.11
C CYS A 467 -5.76 -10.89 3.29
N CYS A 468 -5.42 -11.15 2.02
CA CYS A 468 -6.21 -12.00 1.14
C CYS A 468 -6.30 -13.44 1.68
N ARG A 469 -5.22 -13.97 2.26
CA ARG A 469 -5.18 -15.31 2.86
C ARG A 469 -6.18 -15.45 4.01
N ARG A 470 -6.27 -14.46 4.91
CA ARG A 470 -7.25 -14.47 6.02
C ARG A 470 -8.68 -14.51 5.48
N MET A 471 -8.97 -13.71 4.46
CA MET A 471 -10.29 -13.71 3.82
C MET A 471 -10.60 -15.05 3.15
N VAL A 472 -9.67 -15.60 2.35
CA VAL A 472 -9.82 -16.91 1.70
C VAL A 472 -10.08 -18.01 2.74
N VAL A 473 -9.35 -18.01 3.86
CA VAL A 473 -9.55 -18.99 4.95
C VAL A 473 -10.92 -18.85 5.59
N SER A 474 -11.42 -17.63 5.77
CA SER A 474 -12.77 -17.38 6.32
C SER A 474 -13.91 -17.87 5.43
N LEU A 475 -13.64 -18.01 4.13
CA LEU A 475 -14.61 -18.45 3.13
C LEU A 475 -14.55 -19.95 2.86
N LEU A 476 -13.61 -20.69 3.48
CA LEU A 476 -13.46 -22.13 3.25
C LEU A 476 -14.73 -22.92 3.53
N ASP A 477 -15.16 -23.66 2.52
CA ASP A 477 -16.22 -24.65 2.58
C ASP A 477 -15.80 -25.97 1.92
N ASN A 478 -16.70 -26.96 1.92
CA ASN A 478 -16.42 -28.29 1.38
C ASN A 478 -16.25 -28.31 -0.15
N SER A 479 -16.77 -27.30 -0.86
CA SER A 479 -16.63 -27.17 -2.32
C SER A 479 -15.32 -26.48 -2.72
N ILE A 480 -14.91 -25.44 -2.01
CA ILE A 480 -13.75 -24.61 -2.41
C ILE A 480 -12.42 -25.07 -1.81
N VAL A 481 -12.44 -25.83 -0.71
CA VAL A 481 -11.22 -26.18 0.04
C VAL A 481 -10.17 -26.87 -0.83
N TRP A 482 -10.58 -27.67 -1.81
CA TRP A 482 -9.65 -28.40 -2.68
C TRP A 482 -8.95 -27.48 -3.68
N SER A 483 -9.67 -26.54 -4.29
CA SER A 483 -9.09 -25.54 -5.19
C SER A 483 -8.09 -24.65 -4.44
N VAL A 484 -8.44 -24.25 -3.20
CA VAL A 484 -7.55 -23.46 -2.35
C VAL A 484 -6.32 -24.27 -1.92
N PHE A 485 -6.49 -25.57 -1.60
CA PHE A 485 -5.38 -26.47 -1.26
C PHE A 485 -4.42 -26.66 -2.44
N GLU A 486 -4.95 -26.82 -3.66
CA GLU A 486 -4.16 -26.94 -4.87
C GLU A 486 -3.34 -25.67 -5.13
N ILE A 487 -3.96 -24.49 -5.05
CA ILE A 487 -3.26 -23.20 -5.18
C ILE A 487 -2.19 -23.04 -4.11
N ALA A 488 -2.50 -23.38 -2.85
CA ALA A 488 -1.51 -23.32 -1.77
C ALA A 488 -0.31 -24.23 -2.04
N THR A 489 -0.54 -25.41 -2.63
CA THR A 489 0.53 -26.34 -3.03
C THR A 489 1.34 -25.80 -4.20
N LEU A 490 0.65 -25.28 -5.24
CA LEU A 490 1.26 -24.75 -6.47
C LEU A 490 2.21 -23.58 -6.19
N TYR A 491 1.77 -22.63 -5.36
CA TYR A 491 2.56 -21.46 -4.98
C TYR A 491 3.41 -21.68 -3.73
N ASN A 492 3.48 -22.93 -3.23
CA ASN A 492 4.23 -23.31 -2.04
C ASN A 492 3.90 -22.46 -0.79
N ASP A 493 2.63 -22.03 -0.66
CA ASP A 493 2.11 -21.28 0.47
C ASP A 493 1.81 -22.21 1.65
N LYS A 494 2.82 -22.45 2.49
CA LYS A 494 2.71 -23.34 3.65
C LYS A 494 1.71 -22.87 4.71
N SER A 495 1.48 -21.56 4.79
CA SER A 495 0.50 -21.02 5.74
C SER A 495 -0.91 -21.40 5.31
N LEU A 496 -1.24 -21.21 4.03
CA LEU A 496 -2.55 -21.56 3.49
C LEU A 496 -2.75 -23.08 3.43
N GLU A 497 -1.71 -23.84 3.05
CA GLU A 497 -1.73 -25.30 3.02
C GLU A 497 -2.10 -25.85 4.41
N SER A 498 -1.49 -25.31 5.47
CA SER A 498 -1.77 -25.72 6.86
C SER A 498 -3.20 -25.41 7.30
N GLU A 499 -3.77 -24.27 6.87
CA GLU A 499 -5.16 -23.91 7.17
C GLU A 499 -6.16 -24.81 6.44
N CYS A 500 -5.89 -25.15 5.18
CA CYS A 500 -6.69 -26.12 4.44
C CYS A 500 -6.58 -27.53 5.05
N GLU A 501 -5.38 -27.99 5.42
CA GLU A 501 -5.19 -29.26 6.14
C GLU A 501 -6.00 -29.28 7.45
N ARG A 502 -5.97 -28.20 8.23
CA ARG A 502 -6.74 -28.07 9.47
C ARG A 502 -8.24 -28.16 9.22
N TYR A 503 -8.75 -27.51 8.18
CA TYR A 503 -10.15 -27.57 7.77
C TYR A 503 -10.55 -29.00 7.36
N VAL A 504 -9.76 -29.64 6.48
CA VAL A 504 -10.00 -31.00 5.99
C VAL A 504 -9.99 -32.01 7.15
N LEU A 505 -9.01 -31.93 8.05
CA LEU A 505 -8.92 -32.83 9.19
C LEU A 505 -10.10 -32.70 10.16
N ALA A 506 -10.70 -31.51 10.27
CA ALA A 506 -11.88 -31.31 11.10
C ALA A 506 -13.15 -31.96 10.52
N ARG A 507 -13.21 -32.13 9.20
CA ARG A 507 -14.37 -32.67 8.44
C ARG A 507 -14.00 -33.91 7.61
N TYR A 508 -12.98 -34.65 8.05
CA TYR A 508 -12.40 -35.73 7.26
C TYR A 508 -13.43 -36.81 6.89
N GLU A 509 -14.34 -37.15 7.81
CA GLU A 509 -15.37 -38.17 7.58
C GLU A 509 -16.34 -37.79 6.45
N ASP A 510 -16.62 -36.50 6.28
CA ASP A 510 -17.47 -35.99 5.19
C ASP A 510 -16.71 -35.89 3.86
N LEU A 511 -15.40 -35.60 3.94
CA LEU A 511 -14.57 -35.22 2.81
C LEU A 511 -13.76 -36.36 2.18
N CYS A 512 -13.55 -37.48 2.88
CA CYS A 512 -12.65 -38.54 2.44
C CYS A 512 -13.10 -39.26 1.17
N ASN A 513 -14.38 -39.18 0.82
CA ASN A 513 -14.94 -39.76 -0.41
C ASN A 513 -15.19 -38.70 -1.49
N SER A 514 -14.87 -37.44 -1.22
CA SER A 514 -15.04 -36.38 -2.21
C SER A 514 -14.05 -36.55 -3.36
N ILE A 515 -14.46 -36.10 -4.56
CA ILE A 515 -13.63 -36.15 -5.77
C ILE A 515 -12.31 -35.40 -5.54
N GLY A 516 -12.37 -34.24 -4.90
CA GLY A 516 -11.20 -33.42 -4.60
C GLY A 516 -10.16 -34.16 -3.73
N PHE A 517 -10.60 -34.88 -2.69
CA PHE A 517 -9.67 -35.69 -1.87
C PHE A 517 -9.02 -36.81 -2.67
N LEU A 518 -9.78 -37.50 -3.52
CA LEU A 518 -9.28 -38.63 -4.33
C LEU A 518 -8.28 -38.17 -5.42
N GLN A 519 -8.39 -36.93 -5.88
CA GLN A 519 -7.47 -36.34 -6.87
C GLN A 519 -6.14 -35.88 -6.28
N LEU A 520 -6.05 -35.69 -4.96
CA LEU A 520 -4.79 -35.31 -4.31
C LEU A 520 -3.70 -36.37 -4.52
N PRO A 521 -2.40 -35.99 -4.55
CA PRO A 521 -1.30 -36.93 -4.60
C PRO A 521 -1.38 -37.99 -3.49
N GLU A 522 -1.00 -39.23 -3.80
CA GLU A 522 -1.15 -40.37 -2.88
C GLU A 522 -0.48 -40.14 -1.53
N MET A 523 0.74 -39.59 -1.53
CA MET A 523 1.46 -39.23 -0.32
C MET A 523 0.71 -38.22 0.55
N THR A 524 0.07 -37.22 -0.06
CA THR A 524 -0.74 -36.21 0.64
C THR A 524 -1.98 -36.85 1.27
N ARG A 525 -2.67 -37.75 0.56
CA ARG A 525 -3.82 -38.49 1.11
C ARG A 525 -3.42 -39.36 2.31
N ILE A 526 -2.30 -40.07 2.21
CA ILE A 526 -1.76 -40.90 3.30
C ILE A 526 -1.43 -40.02 4.53
N LYS A 527 -0.76 -38.88 4.32
CA LYS A 527 -0.41 -37.92 5.39
C LYS A 527 -1.66 -37.42 6.11
N ILE A 528 -2.69 -36.99 5.38
CA ILE A 528 -3.95 -36.51 5.97
C ILE A 528 -4.65 -37.63 6.76
N LYS A 529 -4.73 -38.83 6.20
CA LYS A 529 -5.35 -39.99 6.88
C LYS A 529 -4.63 -40.34 8.18
N GLN A 530 -3.31 -40.41 8.16
CA GLN A 530 -2.51 -40.68 9.37
C GLN A 530 -2.70 -39.59 10.43
N ALA A 531 -2.74 -38.32 10.03
CA ALA A 531 -2.98 -37.20 10.94
C ALA A 531 -4.37 -37.27 11.59
N PHE A 532 -5.41 -37.64 10.82
CA PHE A 532 -6.75 -37.86 11.35
C PHE A 532 -6.80 -39.02 12.37
N GLU A 533 -6.21 -40.17 12.04
CA GLU A 533 -6.15 -41.33 12.95
C GLU A 533 -5.41 -41.00 14.25
N LYS A 534 -4.31 -40.23 14.18
CA LYS A 534 -3.58 -39.75 15.36
C LYS A 534 -4.45 -38.85 16.24
N ARG A 535 -5.22 -37.94 15.63
CA ARG A 535 -6.13 -37.03 16.34
C ARG A 535 -7.28 -37.79 17.03
N LYS A 536 -7.81 -38.83 16.38
CA LYS A 536 -8.85 -39.71 16.95
C LYS A 536 -8.35 -40.52 18.15
N LYS A 537 -7.06 -40.88 18.20
CA LYS A 537 -6.43 -41.57 19.35
C LYS A 537 -6.15 -40.65 20.55
N HIS A 538 -6.21 -39.33 20.40
CA HIS A 538 -5.91 -38.34 21.46
C HIS A 538 -7.16 -37.61 21.97
N LYS A 539 -8.32 -37.85 21.35
CA LYS A 539 -9.65 -37.56 21.92
C LYS A 539 -10.13 -38.80 22.65
#